data_AF-A0A1U7GKT2-F1
#
_entry.id   AF-A0A1U7GKT2-F1
#
_cell.length_a   1.000
_cell.length_b   1.000
_cell.length_c   1.000
_cell.angle_alpha   90.00
_cell.angle_beta   90.00
_cell.angle_gamma   90.00
#
_symmetry.space_group_name_H-M   'P 1'
#
loop_
_entity.id
_entity.type
_entity.pdbx_description
1 polymer ?
#
loop_
_entity_poly.entity_id
_entity_poly.type
_entity_poly.pdbx_seq_one_letter_code
_entity_poly.pdbx_strand_id
1 'polypeptide(L)'
;MVTFVTTGVFTASGTSVLQNLSGLDISFDSGSAGPLDLSIGDFSNVSFGQFNTSFTSAPTDQIVSSGFTLEILQASPSFDNGLSFSGSISGTISVSGSKLIVQFNGPLVITSADGLVQYRILNADEGTPGRISVGAPNANNGLTSVNGRITLVPEPSAFALLGLGVPAVLLYRRRRAA
;
A
#
# COMPACT_ATOMS: atom_id res chain seq x y z
N MET A 1 -7.11 -11.02 12.28
CA MET A 1 -7.39 -11.02 10.83
C MET A 1 -7.73 -9.64 10.26
N VAL A 2 -6.92 -9.18 9.30
CA VAL A 2 -7.14 -7.98 8.49
C VAL A 2 -7.53 -8.40 7.07
N THR A 3 -8.53 -7.75 6.48
CA THR A 3 -8.87 -7.93 5.06
C THR A 3 -8.94 -6.56 4.44
N PHE A 4 -8.29 -6.40 3.29
CA PHE A 4 -8.28 -5.16 2.54
C PHE A 4 -8.78 -5.42 1.11
N VAL A 5 -8.97 -4.37 0.32
CA VAL A 5 -9.22 -4.36 -1.11
C VAL A 5 -8.45 -3.18 -1.66
N THR A 6 -7.95 -3.28 -2.88
CA THR A 6 -7.28 -2.16 -3.55
C THR A 6 -7.97 -1.80 -4.84
N THR A 7 -7.83 -0.56 -5.24
CA THR A 7 -8.34 -0.03 -6.51
C THR A 7 -7.32 0.93 -7.07
N GLY A 8 -6.95 0.75 -8.34
CA GLY A 8 -6.01 1.65 -9.02
C GLY A 8 -6.72 2.39 -10.16
N VAL A 9 -6.56 3.71 -10.19
CA VAL A 9 -7.16 4.57 -11.21
C VAL A 9 -6.11 5.50 -11.81
N PHE A 10 -6.06 5.52 -13.14
CA PHE A 10 -5.26 6.49 -13.89
C PHE A 10 -6.03 7.80 -14.02
N THR A 11 -5.43 8.92 -13.60
CA THR A 11 -6.10 10.24 -13.60
C THR A 11 -6.50 10.68 -15.02
N ALA A 12 -5.71 10.34 -16.04
CA ALA A 12 -6.01 10.72 -17.41
C ALA A 12 -7.22 9.98 -18.02
N SER A 13 -7.50 8.74 -17.59
CA SER A 13 -8.62 7.94 -18.12
C SER A 13 -9.80 7.84 -17.16
N GLY A 14 -9.60 8.10 -15.86
CA GLY A 14 -10.59 7.83 -14.82
C GLY A 14 -10.88 6.34 -14.59
N THR A 15 -10.06 5.44 -15.14
CA THR A 15 -10.25 3.98 -15.05
C THR A 15 -8.95 3.27 -14.66
N SER A 16 -9.01 1.95 -14.45
CA SER A 16 -7.83 1.11 -14.23
C SER A 16 -7.06 0.75 -15.50
N VAL A 17 -7.42 1.36 -16.64
CA VAL A 17 -6.74 1.17 -17.92
C VAL A 17 -6.40 2.53 -18.51
N LEU A 18 -5.19 2.66 -19.03
CA LEU A 18 -4.74 3.84 -19.74
C LEU A 18 -4.18 3.37 -21.08
N GLN A 19 -4.87 3.73 -22.15
CA GLN A 19 -4.55 3.31 -23.50
C GLN A 19 -3.76 4.38 -24.24
N ASN A 20 -2.91 3.93 -25.15
CA ASN A 20 -2.17 4.77 -26.08
C ASN A 20 -1.35 5.88 -25.40
N LEU A 21 -0.79 5.58 -24.23
CA LEU A 21 0.16 6.43 -23.54
C LEU A 21 1.51 6.38 -24.27
N SER A 22 1.68 7.22 -25.28
CA SER A 22 2.85 7.17 -26.19
C SER A 22 3.00 5.79 -26.86
N GLY A 23 1.89 5.19 -27.26
CA GLY A 23 1.86 3.84 -27.83
C GLY A 23 2.00 2.71 -26.80
N LEU A 24 1.91 3.01 -25.50
CA LEU A 24 1.77 2.01 -24.43
C LEU A 24 0.34 1.94 -23.90
N ASP A 25 -0.19 0.73 -23.82
CA ASP A 25 -1.35 0.37 -23.04
C ASP A 25 -0.87 -0.15 -21.68
N ILE A 26 -1.33 0.48 -20.62
CA ILE A 26 -1.11 0.05 -19.25
C ILE A 26 -2.44 -0.22 -18.58
N SER A 27 -2.51 -1.32 -17.83
CA SER A 27 -3.62 -1.63 -16.96
C SER A 27 -3.12 -1.87 -15.54
N PHE A 28 -3.98 -1.62 -14.57
CA PHE A 28 -3.76 -1.97 -13.18
C PHE A 28 -4.78 -3.03 -12.77
N ASP A 29 -4.29 -4.18 -12.34
CA ASP A 29 -5.09 -5.23 -11.73
C ASP A 29 -4.91 -5.14 -10.21
N SER A 30 -6.00 -4.88 -9.49
CA SER A 30 -6.00 -4.83 -8.01
C SER A 30 -5.69 -6.18 -7.38
N GLY A 31 -5.77 -7.29 -8.14
CA GLY A 31 -5.65 -8.63 -7.61
C GLY A 31 -6.79 -8.97 -6.65
N SER A 32 -6.81 -10.22 -6.20
CA SER A 32 -7.70 -10.65 -5.12
C SER A 32 -7.04 -10.32 -3.79
N ALA A 33 -7.60 -9.36 -3.05
CA ALA A 33 -7.14 -9.11 -1.70
C ALA A 33 -7.63 -10.24 -0.77
N GLY A 34 -6.69 -10.95 -0.18
CA GLY A 34 -6.95 -12.09 0.70
C GLY A 34 -6.99 -11.70 2.18
N PRO A 35 -7.60 -12.53 3.04
CA PRO A 35 -7.48 -12.36 4.48
C PRO A 35 -6.03 -12.54 4.91
N LEU A 36 -5.52 -11.61 5.70
CA LEU A 36 -4.25 -11.73 6.40
C LEU A 36 -4.54 -11.98 7.87
N ASP A 37 -3.98 -13.04 8.43
CA ASP A 37 -3.97 -13.17 9.88
C ASP A 37 -2.74 -12.46 10.45
N LEU A 38 -2.99 -11.45 11.26
CA LEU A 38 -1.97 -10.58 11.87
C LEU A 38 -2.28 -10.47 13.36
N SER A 39 -1.26 -10.63 14.20
CA SER A 39 -1.32 -10.32 15.63
C SER A 39 -0.71 -8.94 15.91
N ILE A 40 -0.95 -8.41 17.12
CA ILE A 40 -0.37 -7.13 17.54
C ILE A 40 1.16 -7.21 17.48
N GLY A 41 1.79 -6.26 16.78
CA GLY A 41 3.24 -6.24 16.55
C GLY A 41 3.71 -7.07 15.36
N ASP A 42 2.84 -7.85 14.72
CA ASP A 42 3.16 -8.58 13.49
C ASP A 42 3.11 -7.66 12.26
N PHE A 43 3.79 -8.11 11.21
CA PHE A 43 3.70 -7.54 9.89
C PHE A 43 3.55 -8.62 8.83
N SER A 44 2.92 -8.28 7.71
CA SER A 44 2.90 -9.12 6.51
C SER A 44 3.24 -8.31 5.28
N ASN A 45 3.99 -8.92 4.37
CA ASN A 45 4.24 -8.37 3.04
C ASN A 45 3.08 -8.77 2.13
N VAL A 46 2.56 -7.81 1.38
CA VAL A 46 1.42 -8.00 0.49
C VAL A 46 1.66 -7.38 -0.86
N SER A 47 0.89 -7.81 -1.86
CA SER A 47 0.75 -7.06 -3.10
C SER A 47 -0.53 -6.24 -3.03
N PHE A 48 -0.43 -4.95 -3.36
CA PHE A 48 -1.58 -4.06 -3.52
C PHE A 48 -2.18 -4.09 -4.94
N GLY A 49 -1.64 -4.95 -5.80
CA GLY A 49 -2.01 -5.04 -7.20
C GLY A 49 -0.79 -5.06 -8.11
N GLN A 50 -1.04 -5.05 -9.40
CA GLN A 50 -0.03 -5.23 -10.42
C GLN A 50 -0.31 -4.32 -11.62
N PHE A 51 0.74 -3.65 -12.08
CA PHE A 51 0.74 -3.01 -13.39
C PHE A 51 1.00 -4.05 -14.46
N ASN A 52 0.26 -3.96 -15.55
CA ASN A 52 0.40 -4.80 -16.72
C ASN A 52 0.58 -3.93 -17.97
N THR A 53 1.73 -4.07 -18.62
CA THR A 53 2.10 -3.42 -19.90
C THR A 53 2.20 -4.42 -21.06
N SER A 54 1.76 -5.67 -20.89
CA SER A 54 1.99 -6.79 -21.84
C SER A 54 1.50 -6.55 -23.27
N PHE A 55 0.64 -5.56 -23.49
CA PHE A 55 -0.10 -5.39 -24.74
C PHE A 55 0.68 -4.61 -25.82
N THR A 56 1.67 -3.80 -25.45
CA THR A 56 2.32 -2.85 -26.39
C THR A 56 3.69 -2.39 -25.91
N SER A 57 4.59 -2.02 -26.83
CA SER A 57 5.89 -1.38 -26.53
C SER A 57 5.94 0.06 -27.08
N ALA A 58 6.39 1.04 -26.29
CA ALA A 58 6.65 2.40 -26.77
C ALA A 58 7.96 2.41 -27.58
N PRO A 59 7.94 2.89 -28.85
CA PRO A 59 9.14 3.00 -29.66
C PRO A 59 9.96 4.29 -29.40
N THR A 60 9.40 5.25 -28.67
CA THR A 60 10.03 6.57 -28.45
C THR A 60 9.85 7.07 -27.03
N ASP A 61 10.92 7.67 -26.50
CA ASP A 61 10.91 8.35 -25.21
C ASP A 61 10.06 9.61 -25.28
N GLN A 62 8.95 9.61 -24.56
CA GLN A 62 8.12 10.79 -24.38
C GLN A 62 7.77 10.91 -22.91
N ILE A 63 8.01 12.10 -22.35
CA ILE A 63 7.54 12.44 -21.02
C ILE A 63 6.02 12.59 -21.13
N VAL A 64 5.29 11.54 -20.75
CA VAL A 64 3.86 11.66 -20.45
C VAL A 64 3.70 11.66 -18.96
N SER A 65 3.39 12.82 -18.39
CA SER A 65 2.97 12.95 -17.01
C SER A 65 1.47 12.64 -16.94
N SER A 66 1.12 11.47 -16.44
CA SER A 66 -0.25 11.14 -16.03
C SER A 66 -0.27 10.87 -14.54
N GLY A 67 -1.40 11.10 -13.89
CA GLY A 67 -1.58 10.72 -12.49
C GLY A 67 -1.99 9.26 -12.33
N PHE A 68 -1.66 8.67 -11.19
CA PHE A 68 -2.17 7.39 -10.71
C PHE A 68 -2.67 7.57 -9.28
N THR A 69 -3.75 6.92 -8.91
CA THR A 69 -4.21 6.85 -7.52
C THR A 69 -4.47 5.40 -7.16
N LEU A 70 -3.80 4.94 -6.11
CA LEU A 70 -4.05 3.66 -5.45
C LEU A 70 -4.91 3.93 -4.22
N GLU A 71 -6.12 3.40 -4.21
CA GLU A 71 -6.97 3.34 -3.03
C GLU A 71 -6.82 1.98 -2.35
N ILE A 72 -6.75 2.01 -1.02
CA ILE A 72 -6.69 0.84 -0.15
C ILE A 72 -7.86 0.95 0.80
N LEU A 73 -8.80 0.02 0.71
CA LEU A 73 -9.95 -0.09 1.59
C LEU A 73 -9.75 -1.25 2.55
N GLN A 74 -9.89 -1.04 3.84
CA GLN A 74 -9.91 -2.12 4.83
C GLN A 74 -11.36 -2.57 5.03
N ALA A 75 -11.63 -3.83 4.70
CA ALA A 75 -12.93 -4.47 4.87
C ALA A 75 -13.08 -5.10 6.27
N SER A 76 -11.99 -5.58 6.87
CA SER A 76 -12.00 -6.19 8.20
C SER A 76 -10.71 -5.88 8.97
N PRO A 77 -10.76 -5.71 10.30
CA PRO A 77 -11.97 -5.71 11.15
C PRO A 77 -12.85 -4.48 10.90
N SER A 78 -14.17 -4.66 10.77
CA SER A 78 -15.14 -3.55 10.76
C SER A 78 -15.56 -3.26 12.19
N PHE A 79 -15.25 -2.07 12.70
CA PHE A 79 -15.91 -1.57 13.91
C PHE A 79 -17.22 -0.89 13.46
N ASP A 80 -18.38 -1.33 13.97
CA ASP A 80 -19.72 -0.81 13.64
C ASP A 80 -20.29 -1.07 12.23
N ASN A 81 -20.10 -2.26 11.64
CA ASN A 81 -20.75 -2.67 10.37
C ASN A 81 -20.42 -1.79 9.14
N GLY A 82 -19.38 -0.97 9.19
CA GLY A 82 -18.90 -0.12 8.09
C GLY A 82 -17.46 -0.45 7.66
N LEU A 83 -17.02 0.16 6.55
CA LEU A 83 -15.61 0.15 6.15
C LEU A 83 -14.77 0.79 7.26
N SER A 84 -13.77 0.06 7.76
CA SER A 84 -12.96 0.53 8.89
C SER A 84 -11.90 1.55 8.47
N PHE A 85 -11.56 1.61 7.18
CA PHE A 85 -10.59 2.55 6.64
C PHE A 85 -10.68 2.61 5.10
N SER A 86 -10.55 3.81 4.54
CA SER A 86 -10.14 4.03 3.15
C SER A 86 -8.99 5.03 3.16
N GLY A 87 -7.93 4.71 2.42
CA GLY A 87 -6.79 5.59 2.22
C GLY A 87 -6.32 5.54 0.79
N SER A 88 -5.90 6.69 0.26
CA SER A 88 -5.42 6.82 -1.12
C SER A 88 -3.98 7.30 -1.18
N ILE A 89 -3.17 6.70 -2.04
CA ILE A 89 -1.82 7.15 -2.39
C ILE A 89 -1.81 7.53 -3.85
N SER A 90 -1.57 8.81 -4.11
CA SER A 90 -1.40 9.31 -5.47
C SER A 90 0.05 9.27 -5.91
N GLY A 91 0.25 9.13 -7.21
CA GLY A 91 1.53 9.13 -7.87
C GLY A 91 1.47 9.74 -9.26
N THR A 92 2.66 9.88 -9.83
CA THR A 92 2.87 10.28 -11.21
C THR A 92 3.38 9.09 -12.01
N ILE A 93 2.97 9.04 -13.27
CA ILE A 93 3.47 8.09 -14.25
C ILE A 93 4.33 8.88 -15.21
N SER A 94 5.47 8.32 -15.58
CA SER A 94 6.31 8.79 -16.68
C SER A 94 6.83 7.61 -17.48
N VAL A 95 7.22 7.85 -18.73
CA VAL A 95 7.86 6.84 -19.59
C VAL A 95 9.29 7.29 -19.86
N SER A 96 10.25 6.38 -19.65
CA SER A 96 11.68 6.61 -19.84
C SER A 96 12.38 5.34 -20.32
N GLY A 97 12.98 5.38 -21.50
CA GLY A 97 13.85 4.31 -22.02
C GLY A 97 13.15 2.96 -22.14
N SER A 98 11.95 2.91 -22.73
CA SER A 98 11.08 1.72 -22.79
C SER A 98 10.58 1.19 -21.43
N LYS A 99 10.80 1.92 -20.35
CA LYS A 99 10.25 1.61 -19.02
C LYS A 99 9.16 2.60 -18.69
N LEU A 100 8.10 2.12 -18.05
CA LEU A 100 7.12 2.99 -17.42
C LEU A 100 7.48 3.12 -15.95
N ILE A 101 7.57 4.34 -15.46
CA ILE A 101 7.90 4.65 -14.08
C ILE A 101 6.63 5.15 -13.41
N VAL A 102 6.24 4.49 -12.32
CA VAL A 102 5.22 4.98 -11.40
C VAL A 102 5.93 5.47 -10.15
N GLN A 103 5.79 6.76 -9.83
CA GLN A 103 6.33 7.38 -8.63
C GLN A 103 5.19 7.82 -7.74
N PHE A 104 5.04 7.20 -6.57
CA PHE A 104 4.10 7.69 -5.55
C PHE A 104 4.64 8.98 -4.91
N ASN A 105 3.79 10.01 -4.84
CA ASN A 105 4.18 11.35 -4.37
C ASN A 105 4.23 11.46 -2.84
N GLY A 106 3.69 10.46 -2.14
CA GLY A 106 3.65 10.40 -0.69
C GLY A 106 2.36 10.97 -0.08
N PRO A 107 2.07 10.65 1.19
CA PRO A 107 2.86 9.80 2.07
C PRO A 107 2.82 8.31 1.63
N LEU A 108 3.97 7.63 1.69
CA LEU A 108 4.09 6.20 1.33
C LEU A 108 3.59 5.26 2.44
N VAL A 109 3.11 5.85 3.52
CA VAL A 109 2.60 5.21 4.71
C VAL A 109 1.25 5.84 4.98
N ILE A 110 0.21 5.01 5.05
CA ILE A 110 -1.11 5.44 5.49
C ILE A 110 -1.47 4.62 6.72
N THR A 111 -1.99 5.30 7.73
CA THR A 111 -2.47 4.66 8.94
C THR A 111 -3.99 4.68 8.93
N SER A 112 -4.61 3.60 9.39
CA SER A 112 -6.05 3.52 9.61
C SER A 112 -6.53 4.58 10.60
N ALA A 113 -7.82 4.91 10.55
CA ALA A 113 -8.40 5.98 11.36
C ALA A 113 -8.26 5.74 12.88
N ASP A 114 -8.25 4.47 13.30
CA ASP A 114 -8.02 4.02 14.67
C ASP A 114 -6.53 4.03 15.08
N GLY A 115 -5.60 4.30 14.15
CA GLY A 115 -4.17 4.27 14.41
C GLY A 115 -3.57 2.86 14.49
N LEU A 116 -4.37 1.81 14.33
CA LEU A 116 -4.00 0.42 14.61
C LEU A 116 -3.34 -0.30 13.44
N VAL A 117 -3.68 0.05 12.21
CA VAL A 117 -3.22 -0.64 11.01
C VAL A 117 -2.43 0.34 10.17
N GLN A 118 -1.20 -0.01 9.82
CA GLN A 118 -0.36 0.80 8.94
C GLN A 118 -0.13 0.06 7.63
N TYR A 119 -0.45 0.74 6.53
CA TYR A 119 -0.19 0.32 5.16
C TYR A 119 1.01 1.10 4.64
N ARG A 120 2.03 0.40 4.14
CA ARG A 120 3.26 1.00 3.63
C ARG A 120 3.59 0.48 2.24
N ILE A 121 3.88 1.36 1.29
CA ILE A 121 4.50 0.98 0.02
C ILE A 121 5.98 0.69 0.25
N LEU A 122 6.44 -0.49 -0.17
CA LEU A 122 7.82 -0.95 -0.03
C LEU A 122 8.65 -0.76 -1.30
N ASN A 123 8.03 -0.53 -2.46
CA ASN A 123 8.77 -0.35 -3.70
C ASN A 123 9.77 0.82 -3.61
N ALA A 124 10.98 0.58 -4.07
CA ALA A 124 12.06 1.56 -4.04
C ALA A 124 13.06 1.27 -5.16
N ASP A 125 12.67 1.59 -6.39
CA ASP A 125 13.52 1.37 -7.55
C ASP A 125 14.56 2.49 -7.70
N GLU A 126 15.78 2.10 -8.11
CA GLU A 126 16.92 3.03 -8.31
C GLU A 126 17.20 3.89 -7.06
N GLY A 127 16.96 3.33 -5.86
CA GLY A 127 17.16 4.02 -4.59
C GLY A 127 16.13 5.12 -4.29
N THR A 128 15.06 5.25 -5.09
CA THR A 128 14.00 6.24 -4.90
C THR A 128 12.78 5.58 -4.24
N PRO A 129 12.44 5.91 -2.98
CA PRO A 129 11.28 5.33 -2.31
C PRO A 129 9.96 5.64 -3.03
N GLY A 130 9.06 4.66 -3.10
CA GLY A 130 7.78 4.79 -3.79
C GLY A 130 7.90 4.77 -5.32
N ARG A 131 9.08 4.48 -5.87
CA ARG A 131 9.27 4.32 -7.31
C ARG A 131 9.10 2.87 -7.73
N ILE A 132 8.39 2.66 -8.83
CA ILE A 132 8.20 1.37 -9.50
C ILE A 132 8.58 1.55 -10.96
N SER A 133 9.51 0.75 -11.44
CA SER A 133 9.88 0.62 -12.85
C SER A 133 9.11 -0.56 -13.40
N VAL A 134 8.00 -0.27 -14.05
CA VAL A 134 7.20 -1.27 -14.74
C VAL A 134 7.98 -1.76 -15.94
N GLY A 135 8.22 -3.08 -15.95
CA GLY A 135 8.98 -3.75 -16.98
C GLY A 135 8.36 -3.58 -18.37
N ALA A 136 9.20 -3.65 -19.40
CA ALA A 136 8.73 -3.77 -20.77
C ALA A 136 7.93 -5.08 -20.96
N PRO A 137 7.05 -5.20 -21.96
CA PRO A 137 6.24 -6.41 -22.21
C PRO A 137 7.06 -7.70 -22.25
N ASN A 138 8.29 -7.61 -22.77
CA ASN A 138 9.19 -8.74 -22.96
C ASN A 138 9.92 -9.16 -21.65
N ALA A 139 9.82 -8.36 -20.60
CA ALA A 139 10.40 -8.62 -19.28
C ALA A 139 9.28 -8.96 -18.29
N ASN A 140 9.31 -10.16 -17.72
CA ASN A 140 8.28 -10.64 -16.79
C ASN A 140 6.84 -10.50 -17.34
N ASN A 141 6.65 -10.70 -18.65
CA ASN A 141 5.38 -10.50 -19.35
C ASN A 141 4.76 -9.10 -19.18
N GLY A 142 5.57 -8.05 -18.91
CA GLY A 142 5.06 -6.69 -18.65
C GLY A 142 4.35 -6.55 -17.30
N LEU A 143 4.48 -7.53 -16.41
CA LEU A 143 3.82 -7.56 -15.11
C LEU A 143 4.75 -7.02 -14.03
N THR A 144 4.30 -6.04 -13.26
CA THR A 144 5.07 -5.46 -12.14
C THR A 144 4.19 -5.20 -10.94
N SER A 145 4.48 -5.86 -9.82
CA SER A 145 3.66 -5.78 -8.60
C SER A 145 3.96 -4.53 -7.77
N VAL A 146 2.89 -3.93 -7.24
CA VAL A 146 2.96 -2.95 -6.16
C VAL A 146 3.08 -3.72 -4.86
N ASN A 147 4.25 -3.66 -4.24
CA ASN A 147 4.57 -4.39 -3.02
C ASN A 147 4.42 -3.47 -1.82
N GLY A 148 3.76 -4.00 -0.81
CA GLY A 148 3.47 -3.29 0.42
C GLY A 148 3.75 -4.10 1.65
N ARG A 149 3.65 -3.43 2.79
CA ARG A 149 3.66 -4.02 4.11
C ARG A 149 2.48 -3.52 4.90
N ILE A 150 1.82 -4.44 5.58
CA ILE A 150 0.75 -4.15 6.53
C ILE A 150 1.25 -4.52 7.92
N THR A 151 1.10 -3.63 8.89
CA THR A 151 1.52 -3.87 10.29
C THR A 151 0.41 -3.48 11.26
N LEU A 152 0.21 -4.29 12.30
CA LEU A 152 -0.63 -3.92 13.43
C LEU A 152 0.19 -3.16 14.48
N VAL A 153 -0.13 -1.88 14.65
CA VAL A 153 0.45 -0.97 15.64
C VAL A 153 -0.29 -1.17 16.97
N PRO A 154 0.42 -1.45 18.08
CA PRO A 154 -0.23 -1.55 19.39
C PRO A 154 -0.85 -0.22 19.80
N GLU A 155 -2.04 -0.27 20.43
CA GLU A 155 -2.71 0.94 20.92
C GLU A 155 -1.83 1.71 21.92
N PRO A 156 -1.81 3.06 21.85
CA PRO A 156 -1.17 3.89 22.88
C PRO A 156 -1.69 3.60 24.29
N SER A 157 -2.98 3.23 24.40
CA SER A 157 -3.65 2.85 25.65
C SER A 157 -3.06 1.59 26.28
N ALA A 158 -2.63 0.60 25.47
CA ALA A 158 -2.01 -0.62 25.96
C ALA A 158 -0.66 -0.33 26.62
N PHE A 159 0.11 0.62 26.08
CA PHE A 159 1.34 1.12 26.72
C PHE A 159 1.05 1.90 28.00
N ALA A 160 -0.01 2.71 28.02
CA ALA A 160 -0.42 3.43 29.22
C ALA A 160 -0.85 2.47 30.35
N LEU A 161 -1.62 1.42 30.03
CA LEU A 161 -2.03 0.39 30.98
C LEU A 161 -0.84 -0.45 31.49
N LEU A 162 0.11 -0.80 30.62
CA LEU A 162 1.37 -1.42 31.03
C LEU A 162 2.17 -0.51 31.96
N GLY A 163 2.25 0.78 31.65
CA GLY A 163 2.91 1.79 32.48
C GLY A 163 2.23 1.99 33.83
N LEU A 164 0.90 1.93 33.90
CA LEU A 164 0.13 2.05 35.14
C LEU A 164 0.09 0.75 35.96
N GLY A 165 0.27 -0.41 35.34
CA GLY A 165 0.33 -1.71 36.02
C GLY A 165 1.56 -1.87 36.92
N VAL A 166 2.70 -1.30 36.52
CA VAL A 166 3.97 -1.38 37.28
C VAL A 166 3.86 -0.76 38.69
N PRO A 167 3.38 0.49 38.88
CA PRO A 167 3.21 1.04 40.22
C PRO A 167 2.15 0.31 41.05
N ALA A 168 1.09 -0.23 40.43
CA ALA A 168 0.08 -1.01 41.13
C ALA A 168 0.65 -2.31 41.75
N VAL A 169 1.53 -3.02 41.03
CA VAL A 169 2.21 -4.23 41.52
C VAL A 169 3.18 -3.90 42.67
N LEU A 170 3.90 -2.78 42.58
CA LEU A 170 4.81 -2.34 43.66
C LEU A 170 4.05 -1.98 44.95
N LEU A 171 2.89 -1.33 44.84
CA LEU A 171 2.03 -1.02 45.98
C LEU A 171 1.39 -2.28 46.59
N TYR A 172 0.97 -3.24 45.76
CA TYR A 172 0.44 -4.52 46.24
C TYR A 172 1.49 -5.34 46.99
N ARG A 173 2.73 -5.40 46.50
CA ARG A 173 3.84 -6.08 47.21
C ARG A 173 4.17 -5.44 48.55
N ARG A 174 4.14 -4.10 48.64
CA ARG A 174 4.34 -3.38 49.91
C ARG A 174 3.30 -3.74 50.98
N ARG A 175 2.04 -3.97 50.58
CA ARG A 175 0.97 -4.36 51.51
C ARG A 175 1.04 -5.82 51.98
N ARG A 176 1.79 -6.68 51.30
CA ARG A 176 2.00 -8.08 51.72
C ARG A 176 3.26 -8.28 52.55
N ALA A 177 4.19 -7.32 52.53
CA ALA A 177 5.43 -7.37 53.31
C ALA A 177 5.34 -6.60 54.64
N ALA A 178 4.23 -5.91 54.89
CA ALA A 178 3.84 -5.33 56.17
C ALA A 178 2.75 -6.21 56.80
#